data_AF-A0A7U2R2A5-F1
#
_entry.id   AF-A0A7U2R2A5-F1
#
_cell.length_a   1.000
_cell.length_b   1.000
_cell.length_c   1.000
_cell.angle_alpha   90.00
_cell.angle_beta   90.00
_cell.angle_gamma   90.00
#
_symmetry.space_group_name_H-M   'P 1'
#
loop_
_entity.id
_entity.type
_entity.pdbx_description
1 polymer ?
#
loop_
_entity_poly.entity_id
_entity_poly.type
_entity_poly.pdbx_seq_one_letter_code
_entity_poly.pdbx_strand_id
1 'polypeptide(L)'
;MPYLITGIPKDPKHPLPIRKDIDDWYLEQTSAGSNRIQLTLFVEALTVIQNRPLNDQLSYFRLAGIHGAPWTEWDGVPGGQKDSKGNPTGFCVHNNYTFPTWHRVYVTLYEQVIYEAMLDFIKQNVPQNGKADWENEAKQWRLPYWDFARFARHGHDNTQADELRLPILVTMPMVKVVVPGQPGKQLSKPNPLYRFQMQTLMGTLERPYAITSQKTEEHGWSFDLPFDKCQSTTKYGLLENYNADVWADGGQNWLRANLALNEHPWYQNLDGWDSVPTLQDMTFRLLTTGGLNWGEFSSTRYDDKKEEAQPKNNEQTPKNWMNLEAIHNNVHNWVGGFMFSRPGRHDLKLWGAGHMSSVPVAAFDPIFWLHHCNIDRLTAIWQTVNSGSWFNDDKSKVSKDDDLRPFHRFCEKTRKVVFFRSDDVKDWRSLNYDYAITKDASRIRKEISDLYGQRTKEVYKDFGEEDYILSIRYSRYALGGKPFQINIFFGDVDGKDFYDARSQNFVGSVFNFSGSLEDSNCDKCAQQEQEGVLSVSQLPARLAVHYYKKQNKGEVPTPRYVVVNSQGKAEAEVKVEVALHKTEGTFYDAPARGGSDDYRRVADGKRAEVDDAYRA
;
A
#
# COMPACT_ATOMS: atom_id res chain seq x y z
N MET A 1 -23.04 13.29 -18.86
CA MET A 1 -21.88 14.19 -18.82
C MET A 1 -20.85 13.56 -17.91
N PRO A 2 -19.55 13.60 -18.24
CA PRO A 2 -18.51 12.97 -17.43
C PRO A 2 -18.39 13.66 -16.07
N TYR A 3 -17.99 12.90 -15.05
CA TYR A 3 -17.68 13.40 -13.72
C TYR A 3 -16.27 14.02 -13.74
N LEU A 4 -16.22 15.35 -13.61
CA LEU A 4 -14.95 16.08 -13.63
C LEU A 4 -14.29 16.03 -12.25
N ILE A 5 -13.12 15.40 -12.18
CA ILE A 5 -12.31 15.40 -10.97
C ILE A 5 -11.50 16.68 -10.93
N THR A 6 -11.66 17.45 -9.86
CA THR A 6 -11.00 18.74 -9.62
C THR A 6 -10.24 18.78 -8.30
N GLY A 7 -10.49 17.80 -7.42
CA GLY A 7 -10.27 17.96 -5.98
C GLY A 7 -11.33 18.87 -5.37
N ILE A 8 -11.26 19.08 -4.06
CA ILE A 8 -12.20 19.95 -3.36
C ILE A 8 -12.02 21.40 -3.88
N PRO A 9 -13.10 22.11 -4.25
CA PRO A 9 -13.00 23.48 -4.78
C PRO A 9 -12.25 24.45 -3.86
N LYS A 10 -11.51 25.39 -4.45
CA LYS A 10 -10.79 26.44 -3.71
C LYS A 10 -11.77 27.35 -2.97
N ASP A 11 -11.53 27.56 -1.68
CA ASP A 11 -12.20 28.60 -0.87
C ASP A 11 -11.11 29.54 -0.35
N PRO A 12 -11.19 30.86 -0.60
CA PRO A 12 -10.16 31.81 -0.16
C PRO A 12 -10.01 31.89 1.36
N LYS A 13 -11.00 31.45 2.15
CA LYS A 13 -10.87 31.35 3.62
C LYS A 13 -9.93 30.21 4.04
N HIS A 14 -9.80 29.20 3.19
CA HIS A 14 -9.03 27.98 3.43
C HIS A 14 -8.13 27.68 2.21
N PRO A 15 -7.05 28.46 2.00
CA PRO A 15 -6.36 28.52 0.70
C PRO A 15 -5.74 27.20 0.24
N LEU A 16 -5.28 26.36 1.17
CA LEU A 16 -4.70 25.04 0.89
C LEU A 16 -4.73 24.16 2.16
N PRO A 17 -5.87 23.52 2.45
CA PRO A 17 -6.04 22.64 3.61
C PRO A 17 -5.16 21.39 3.49
N ILE A 18 -4.78 20.83 4.64
CA ILE A 18 -3.89 19.67 4.69
C ILE A 18 -4.65 18.37 4.90
N ARG A 19 -4.22 17.30 4.22
CA ARG A 19 -4.54 15.93 4.61
C ARG A 19 -3.77 15.63 5.90
N LYS A 20 -4.50 15.34 6.99
CA LYS A 20 -3.92 15.09 8.32
C LYS A 20 -3.63 13.61 8.53
N ASP A 21 -2.69 13.31 9.43
CA ASP A 21 -2.57 11.95 9.98
C ASP A 21 -3.91 11.60 10.66
N ILE A 22 -4.47 10.44 10.35
CA ILE A 22 -5.81 10.05 10.81
C ILE A 22 -5.89 9.87 12.33
N ASP A 23 -4.82 9.42 12.99
CA ASP A 23 -4.81 9.27 14.44
C ASP A 23 -4.67 10.62 15.12
N ASP A 24 -3.85 11.52 14.56
CA ASP A 24 -3.79 12.92 15.01
C ASP A 24 -5.13 13.63 14.85
N TRP A 25 -5.76 13.48 13.69
CA TRP A 25 -7.07 14.03 13.40
C TRP A 25 -8.16 13.43 14.30
N TYR A 26 -8.17 12.11 14.51
CA TYR A 26 -9.16 11.46 15.37
C TYR A 26 -9.01 11.89 16.84
N LEU A 27 -7.78 11.97 17.35
CA LEU A 27 -7.52 12.43 18.72
C LEU A 27 -7.89 13.89 18.90
N GLU A 28 -7.63 14.75 17.90
CA GLU A 28 -8.11 16.14 17.88
C GLU A 28 -9.65 16.18 17.92
N GLN A 29 -10.33 15.45 17.04
CA GLN A 29 -11.79 15.44 16.91
C GLN A 29 -12.52 14.84 18.12
N THR A 30 -11.84 14.05 18.94
CA THR A 30 -12.40 13.43 20.15
C THR A 30 -11.95 14.09 21.45
N SER A 31 -11.05 15.07 21.38
CA SER A 31 -10.62 15.88 22.52
C SER A 31 -11.76 16.76 23.06
N ALA A 32 -11.68 17.12 24.36
CA ALA A 32 -12.72 17.88 25.05
C ALA A 32 -13.00 19.29 24.47
N GLY A 33 -12.06 19.87 23.74
CA GLY A 33 -12.18 21.21 23.13
C GLY A 33 -12.65 21.21 21.67
N SER A 34 -12.76 20.04 21.02
CA SER A 34 -13.16 19.95 19.62
C SER A 34 -14.68 19.91 19.45
N ASN A 35 -15.16 20.47 18.34
CA ASN A 35 -16.58 20.43 17.97
C ASN A 35 -17.00 19.07 17.36
N ARG A 36 -16.05 18.18 17.01
CA ARG A 36 -16.29 16.86 16.43
C ARG A 36 -17.09 16.86 15.11
N ILE A 37 -17.15 18.01 14.44
CA ILE A 37 -17.94 18.19 13.21
C ILE A 37 -17.32 17.42 12.05
N GLN A 38 -16.00 17.52 11.83
CA GLN A 38 -15.35 16.82 10.71
C GLN A 38 -15.45 15.31 10.86
N LEU A 39 -15.31 14.77 12.07
CA LEU A 39 -15.51 13.34 12.33
C LEU A 39 -16.94 12.91 11.99
N THR A 40 -17.92 13.70 12.40
CA THR A 40 -19.33 13.42 12.10
C THR A 40 -19.59 13.49 10.60
N LEU A 41 -19.12 14.52 9.92
CA LEU A 41 -19.25 14.68 8.47
C LEU A 41 -18.63 13.50 7.72
N PHE A 42 -17.43 13.04 8.10
CA PHE A 42 -16.78 11.92 7.42
C PHE A 42 -17.55 10.61 7.61
N VAL A 43 -17.97 10.32 8.84
CA VAL A 43 -18.74 9.11 9.14
C VAL A 43 -20.08 9.10 8.40
N GLU A 44 -20.83 10.20 8.44
CA GLU A 44 -22.16 10.27 7.84
C GLU A 44 -22.07 10.26 6.31
N ALA A 45 -21.17 11.05 5.72
CA ALA A 45 -20.98 11.10 4.27
C ALA A 45 -20.52 9.75 3.71
N LEU A 46 -19.55 9.09 4.35
CA LEU A 46 -19.07 7.80 3.89
C LEU A 46 -20.14 6.71 4.06
N THR A 47 -20.94 6.76 5.13
CA THR A 47 -22.09 5.87 5.32
C THR A 47 -23.12 6.06 4.20
N VAL A 48 -23.41 7.30 3.80
CA VAL A 48 -24.30 7.59 2.66
C VAL A 48 -23.72 6.98 1.37
N ILE A 49 -22.42 7.20 1.11
CA ILE A 49 -21.76 6.69 -0.10
C ILE A 49 -21.75 5.16 -0.15
N GLN A 50 -21.54 4.49 0.99
CA GLN A 50 -21.61 3.02 1.10
C GLN A 50 -23.00 2.44 0.87
N ASN A 51 -24.06 3.21 1.14
CA ASN A 51 -25.44 2.78 0.96
C ASN A 51 -26.07 3.21 -0.38
N ARG A 52 -25.34 3.94 -1.23
CA ARG A 52 -25.80 4.26 -2.59
C ARG A 52 -25.94 2.97 -3.42
N PRO A 53 -26.91 2.91 -4.34
CA PRO A 53 -27.15 1.72 -5.17
C PRO A 53 -26.01 1.47 -6.17
N LEU A 54 -25.89 0.25 -6.67
CA LEU A 54 -24.83 -0.18 -7.60
C LEU A 54 -24.86 0.56 -8.94
N ASN A 55 -26.03 1.04 -9.37
CA ASN A 55 -26.18 1.83 -10.59
C ASN A 55 -25.76 3.31 -10.42
N ASP A 56 -25.50 3.77 -9.19
CA ASP A 56 -24.85 5.04 -8.92
C ASP A 56 -23.33 4.86 -8.99
N GLN A 57 -22.70 5.45 -10.00
CA GLN A 57 -21.26 5.36 -10.20
C GLN A 57 -20.43 6.01 -9.07
N LEU A 58 -21.06 6.85 -8.24
CA LEU A 58 -20.46 7.47 -7.05
C LEU A 58 -20.83 6.74 -5.76
N SER A 59 -21.37 5.51 -5.84
CA SER A 59 -21.47 4.61 -4.70
C SER A 59 -20.08 4.07 -4.32
N TYR A 60 -19.90 3.72 -3.05
CA TYR A 60 -18.65 3.16 -2.56
C TYR A 60 -18.23 1.94 -3.37
N PHE A 61 -19.18 1.04 -3.66
CA PHE A 61 -18.93 -0.16 -4.44
C PHE A 61 -18.39 0.18 -5.82
N ARG A 62 -18.99 1.13 -6.52
CA ARG A 62 -18.57 1.52 -7.87
C ARG A 62 -17.24 2.28 -7.87
N LEU A 63 -16.99 3.11 -6.87
CA LEU A 63 -15.70 3.77 -6.70
C LEU A 63 -14.58 2.74 -6.45
N ALA A 64 -14.78 1.79 -5.54
CA ALA A 64 -13.84 0.67 -5.31
C ALA A 64 -13.66 -0.21 -6.56
N GLY A 65 -14.75 -0.45 -7.31
CA GLY A 65 -14.75 -1.25 -8.53
C GLY A 65 -13.95 -0.65 -9.70
N ILE A 66 -13.55 0.63 -9.64
CA ILE A 66 -12.61 1.22 -10.61
C ILE A 66 -11.24 0.49 -10.54
N HIS A 67 -10.81 0.11 -9.34
CA HIS A 67 -9.51 -0.51 -9.13
C HIS A 67 -9.41 -1.89 -9.78
N GLY A 68 -10.45 -2.72 -9.67
CA GLY A 68 -10.38 -4.14 -10.03
C GLY A 68 -11.74 -4.76 -10.34
N ALA A 69 -12.06 -5.87 -9.67
CA ALA A 69 -13.35 -6.54 -9.82
C ALA A 69 -14.50 -5.60 -9.36
N PRO A 70 -15.68 -5.63 -10.01
CA PRO A 70 -16.13 -6.57 -11.05
C PRO A 70 -15.75 -6.17 -12.49
N TRP A 71 -14.75 -5.30 -12.68
CA TRP A 71 -14.26 -4.89 -14.00
C TRP A 71 -15.31 -4.20 -14.87
N THR A 72 -16.26 -3.48 -14.28
CA THR A 72 -17.32 -2.79 -15.03
C THR A 72 -16.84 -1.47 -15.60
N GLU A 73 -17.64 -0.86 -16.47
CA GLU A 73 -17.46 0.51 -16.90
C GLU A 73 -17.56 1.50 -15.73
N TRP A 74 -16.92 2.66 -15.87
CA TRP A 74 -17.09 3.80 -14.96
C TRP A 74 -16.99 5.10 -15.73
N ASP A 75 -17.90 6.03 -15.49
CA ASP A 75 -18.01 7.34 -16.17
C ASP A 75 -17.98 7.26 -17.71
N GLY A 76 -18.63 6.22 -18.24
CA GLY A 76 -18.71 5.96 -19.68
C GLY A 76 -17.44 5.36 -20.30
N VAL A 77 -16.40 5.12 -19.50
CA VAL A 77 -15.18 4.43 -19.95
C VAL A 77 -15.40 2.92 -19.85
N PRO A 78 -15.29 2.16 -20.96
CA PRO A 78 -15.53 0.72 -20.95
C PRO A 78 -14.59 -0.03 -19.99
N GLY A 79 -15.19 -0.92 -19.19
CA GLY A 79 -14.48 -1.97 -18.45
C GLY A 79 -14.35 -3.25 -19.29
N GLY A 80 -14.37 -4.42 -18.64
CA GLY A 80 -14.27 -5.73 -19.28
C GLY A 80 -12.91 -5.97 -19.95
N GLN A 81 -11.89 -5.22 -19.51
CA GLN A 81 -10.57 -5.28 -20.08
C GLN A 81 -9.94 -6.64 -19.78
N LYS A 82 -9.25 -7.19 -20.78
CA LYS A 82 -8.50 -8.44 -20.63
C LYS A 82 -7.06 -8.19 -21.05
N ASP A 83 -6.15 -8.82 -20.33
CA ASP A 83 -4.73 -8.80 -20.66
C ASP A 83 -4.41 -9.71 -21.86
N SER A 84 -3.14 -9.72 -22.29
CA SER A 84 -2.64 -10.60 -23.37
C SER A 84 -2.94 -12.09 -23.15
N LYS A 85 -3.13 -12.54 -21.90
CA LYS A 85 -3.44 -13.93 -21.51
C LYS A 85 -4.93 -14.16 -21.30
N GLY A 86 -5.77 -13.15 -21.51
CA GLY A 86 -7.20 -13.21 -21.26
C GLY A 86 -7.60 -13.07 -19.79
N ASN A 87 -6.68 -12.70 -18.88
CA ASN A 87 -7.01 -12.41 -17.49
C ASN A 87 -7.76 -11.07 -17.40
N PRO A 88 -8.82 -10.95 -16.59
CA PRO A 88 -9.49 -9.68 -16.36
C PRO A 88 -8.55 -8.66 -15.70
N THR A 89 -8.56 -7.42 -16.19
CA THR A 89 -7.79 -6.31 -15.62
C THR A 89 -8.68 -5.14 -15.25
N GLY A 90 -8.35 -4.50 -14.12
CA GLY A 90 -8.99 -3.25 -13.70
C GLY A 90 -8.41 -2.03 -14.42
N PHE A 91 -8.78 -0.83 -13.96
CA PHE A 91 -8.15 0.41 -14.43
C PHE A 91 -6.89 0.79 -13.67
N CYS A 92 -6.65 0.17 -12.50
CA CYS A 92 -5.47 0.46 -11.69
C CYS A 92 -4.18 0.30 -12.48
N VAL A 93 -3.16 1.03 -12.06
CA VAL A 93 -1.81 0.91 -12.61
C VAL A 93 -0.86 0.34 -11.56
N HIS A 94 -0.26 -0.82 -11.83
CA HIS A 94 0.76 -1.52 -11.05
C HIS A 94 1.91 -1.97 -11.95
N ASN A 95 3.11 -2.09 -11.37
CA ASN A 95 4.35 -2.45 -12.06
C ASN A 95 4.62 -1.58 -13.30
N ASN A 96 4.26 -0.30 -13.20
CA ASN A 96 4.54 0.75 -14.18
C ASN A 96 4.76 2.10 -13.47
N TYR A 97 5.50 2.99 -14.10
CA TYR A 97 5.99 4.24 -13.51
C TYR A 97 4.88 5.30 -13.28
N THR A 98 3.67 5.05 -13.80
CA THR A 98 2.46 5.83 -13.54
C THR A 98 1.66 5.32 -12.33
N PHE A 99 2.15 4.30 -11.60
CA PHE A 99 1.57 3.84 -10.33
C PHE A 99 1.28 5.00 -9.35
N PRO A 100 2.23 5.92 -9.04
CA PRO A 100 1.94 6.98 -8.08
C PRO A 100 0.92 8.00 -8.61
N THR A 101 0.94 8.31 -9.90
CA THR A 101 0.10 9.36 -10.49
C THR A 101 -1.33 8.90 -10.71
N TRP A 102 -1.54 7.65 -11.11
CA TRP A 102 -2.87 7.06 -11.21
C TRP A 102 -3.56 7.06 -9.84
N HIS A 103 -2.87 6.56 -8.81
CA HIS A 103 -3.42 6.51 -7.45
C HIS A 103 -3.62 7.90 -6.83
N ARG A 104 -2.79 8.91 -7.17
CA ARG A 104 -3.01 10.30 -6.77
C ARG A 104 -4.37 10.84 -7.24
N VAL A 105 -4.73 10.59 -8.50
CA VAL A 105 -6.04 10.99 -9.04
C VAL A 105 -7.16 10.18 -8.39
N TYR A 106 -6.96 8.88 -8.19
CA TYR A 106 -7.96 7.99 -7.59
C TYR A 106 -8.33 8.37 -6.15
N VAL A 107 -7.34 8.68 -5.31
CA VAL A 107 -7.56 9.18 -3.95
C VAL A 107 -8.28 10.53 -3.96
N THR A 108 -7.95 11.39 -4.93
CA THR A 108 -8.59 12.71 -5.08
C THR A 108 -10.06 12.60 -5.51
N LEU A 109 -10.39 11.66 -6.40
CA LEU A 109 -11.77 11.32 -6.75
C LEU A 109 -12.56 10.94 -5.47
N TYR A 110 -12.01 10.03 -4.67
CA TYR A 110 -12.65 9.57 -3.45
C TYR A 110 -12.87 10.71 -2.43
N GLU A 111 -11.85 11.54 -2.21
CA GLU A 111 -11.93 12.74 -1.36
C GLU A 111 -13.02 13.72 -1.84
N GLN A 112 -13.08 13.99 -3.14
CA GLN A 112 -14.07 14.90 -3.71
C GLN A 112 -15.51 14.38 -3.53
N VAL A 113 -15.75 13.09 -3.79
CA VAL A 113 -17.08 12.50 -3.65
C VAL A 113 -17.55 12.52 -2.19
N ILE A 114 -16.64 12.27 -1.22
CA ILE A 114 -16.95 12.40 0.20
C ILE A 114 -17.32 13.83 0.54
N TYR A 115 -16.53 14.81 0.11
CA TYR A 115 -16.82 16.22 0.36
C TYR A 115 -18.19 16.65 -0.20
N GLU A 116 -18.53 16.23 -1.42
CA GLU A 116 -19.84 16.51 -2.01
C GLU A 116 -20.97 15.90 -1.17
N ALA A 117 -20.80 14.66 -0.70
CA ALA A 117 -21.76 14.02 0.21
C ALA A 117 -21.82 14.71 1.60
N MET A 118 -20.72 15.28 2.11
CA MET A 118 -20.74 16.11 3.32
C MET A 118 -21.63 17.34 3.12
N LEU A 119 -21.51 18.04 1.98
CA LEU A 119 -22.35 19.19 1.68
C LEU A 119 -23.83 18.81 1.59
N ASP A 120 -24.15 17.65 1.02
CA ASP A 120 -25.53 17.16 0.96
C ASP A 120 -26.09 16.81 2.34
N PHE A 121 -25.30 16.17 3.20
CA PHE A 121 -25.66 15.93 4.60
C PHE A 121 -25.94 17.26 5.33
N ILE A 122 -25.08 18.27 5.14
CA ILE A 122 -25.29 19.59 5.77
C ILE A 122 -26.60 20.22 5.30
N LYS A 123 -26.88 20.20 4.00
CA LYS A 123 -28.12 20.76 3.44
C LYS A 123 -29.37 20.08 4.03
N GLN A 124 -29.32 18.76 4.22
CA GLN A 124 -30.47 17.93 4.61
C GLN A 124 -30.68 17.87 6.13
N ASN A 125 -29.59 17.82 6.91
CA ASN A 125 -29.66 17.44 8.33
C ASN A 125 -29.27 18.57 9.30
N VAL A 126 -28.53 19.59 8.86
CA VAL A 126 -28.06 20.67 9.73
C VAL A 126 -29.08 21.84 9.73
N PRO A 127 -29.56 22.29 10.90
CA PRO A 127 -30.44 23.46 10.99
C PRO A 127 -29.81 24.72 10.39
N GLN A 128 -30.65 25.62 9.86
CA GLN A 128 -30.18 26.78 9.08
C GLN A 128 -29.15 27.66 9.81
N ASN A 129 -29.29 27.82 11.14
CA ASN A 129 -28.36 28.61 11.96
C ASN A 129 -26.99 27.95 12.17
N GLY A 130 -26.84 26.65 11.93
CA GLY A 130 -25.57 25.92 12.07
C GLY A 130 -24.87 25.61 10.74
N LYS A 131 -25.54 25.82 9.59
CA LYS A 131 -24.99 25.41 8.28
C LYS A 131 -23.64 26.07 7.97
N ALA A 132 -23.49 27.36 8.27
CA ALA A 132 -22.24 28.08 7.97
C ALA A 132 -21.02 27.46 8.69
N ASP A 133 -21.18 27.06 9.96
CA ASP A 133 -20.11 26.43 10.74
C ASP A 133 -19.75 25.05 10.20
N TRP A 134 -20.76 24.25 9.87
CA TRP A 134 -20.58 22.91 9.32
C TRP A 134 -19.97 22.94 7.91
N GLU A 135 -20.40 23.87 7.05
CA GLU A 135 -19.80 24.08 5.73
C GLU A 135 -18.34 24.54 5.85
N ASN A 136 -18.04 25.39 6.83
CA ASN A 136 -16.68 25.83 7.11
C ASN A 136 -15.76 24.66 7.51
N GLU A 137 -16.27 23.70 8.28
CA GLU A 137 -15.54 22.49 8.63
C GLU A 137 -15.39 21.52 7.43
N ALA A 138 -16.45 21.32 6.64
CA ALA A 138 -16.39 20.50 5.43
C ALA A 138 -15.33 21.02 4.43
N LYS A 139 -15.23 22.34 4.27
CA LYS A 139 -14.25 22.97 3.35
C LYS A 139 -12.80 22.85 3.83
N GLN A 140 -12.58 22.74 5.14
CA GLN A 140 -11.26 22.49 5.74
C GLN A 140 -10.89 21.01 5.72
N TRP A 141 -11.88 20.12 5.79
CA TRP A 141 -11.65 18.69 5.77
C TRP A 141 -10.94 18.26 4.49
N ARG A 142 -10.00 17.34 4.65
CA ARG A 142 -9.33 16.59 3.58
C ARG A 142 -9.22 15.14 4.03
N LEU A 143 -9.13 14.21 3.10
CA LEU A 143 -9.02 12.79 3.40
C LEU A 143 -7.79 12.53 4.27
N PRO A 144 -7.95 12.01 5.50
CA PRO A 144 -6.81 11.70 6.34
C PRO A 144 -5.93 10.60 5.73
N TYR A 145 -4.62 10.61 6.01
CA TYR A 145 -3.71 9.53 5.64
C TYR A 145 -3.43 8.63 6.84
N TRP A 146 -3.18 7.35 6.59
CA TRP A 146 -2.68 6.42 7.60
C TRP A 146 -1.16 6.33 7.51
N ASP A 147 -0.45 6.90 8.50
CA ASP A 147 1.00 6.84 8.57
C ASP A 147 1.49 5.46 9.06
N PHE A 148 1.51 4.49 8.15
CA PHE A 148 1.88 3.10 8.47
C PHE A 148 3.33 2.92 8.96
N ALA A 149 4.19 3.92 8.81
CA ALA A 149 5.60 3.86 9.21
C ALA A 149 5.90 4.68 10.48
N ARG A 150 4.93 5.46 10.96
CA ARG A 150 5.04 6.20 12.22
C ARG A 150 4.59 5.31 13.38
N PHE A 151 5.35 5.32 14.47
CA PHE A 151 4.87 4.66 15.69
C PHE A 151 3.59 5.31 16.20
N ALA A 152 2.63 4.49 16.59
CA ALA A 152 1.35 4.95 17.11
C ALA A 152 1.54 5.72 18.44
N ARG A 153 0.57 6.55 18.82
CA ARG A 153 0.56 7.17 20.16
C ARG A 153 -0.15 6.29 21.19
N HIS A 154 0.30 6.32 22.43
CA HIS A 154 -0.47 5.78 23.56
C HIS A 154 -1.45 6.83 24.08
N GLY A 155 -2.70 6.77 23.60
CA GLY A 155 -3.78 7.63 24.11
C GLY A 155 -3.55 9.13 23.91
N HIS A 156 -4.05 9.95 24.84
CA HIS A 156 -3.92 11.41 24.79
C HIS A 156 -2.65 11.96 25.45
N ASP A 157 -1.82 11.10 26.03
CA ASP A 157 -0.70 11.52 26.90
C ASP A 157 0.57 11.91 26.12
N ASN A 158 0.45 12.07 24.79
CA ASN A 158 1.53 12.44 23.86
C ASN A 158 2.79 11.54 23.89
N THR A 159 2.79 10.43 24.63
CA THR A 159 3.86 9.43 24.60
C THR A 159 3.73 8.57 23.35
N GLN A 160 4.80 8.51 22.56
CA GLN A 160 4.90 7.63 21.41
C GLN A 160 5.01 6.18 21.90
N ALA A 161 4.28 5.27 21.26
CA ALA A 161 4.48 3.82 21.43
C ALA A 161 5.75 3.40 20.69
N ASP A 162 6.17 2.15 20.90
CA ASP A 162 7.30 1.54 20.18
C ASP A 162 6.85 0.58 19.08
N GLU A 163 5.61 0.71 18.57
CA GLU A 163 5.06 -0.15 17.52
C GLU A 163 4.18 0.58 16.49
N LEU A 164 4.20 0.05 15.27
CA LEU A 164 3.35 0.47 14.16
C LEU A 164 1.94 -0.13 14.33
N ARG A 165 0.89 0.61 13.98
CA ARG A 165 -0.50 0.13 14.11
C ARG A 165 -1.36 0.56 12.94
N LEU A 166 -2.44 -0.20 12.70
CA LEU A 166 -3.60 0.31 11.97
C LEU A 166 -4.18 1.54 12.70
N PRO A 167 -4.86 2.45 11.97
CA PRO A 167 -5.49 3.62 12.58
C PRO A 167 -6.43 3.25 13.72
N ILE A 168 -6.47 4.07 14.77
CA ILE A 168 -7.41 3.91 15.89
C ILE A 168 -8.83 3.74 15.34
N LEU A 169 -9.22 4.63 14.43
CA LEU A 169 -10.56 4.66 13.86
C LEU A 169 -10.88 3.43 13.00
N VAL A 170 -9.89 2.76 12.40
CA VAL A 170 -10.13 1.51 11.63
C VAL A 170 -10.32 0.30 12.54
N THR A 171 -9.84 0.35 13.78
CA THR A 171 -10.02 -0.75 14.76
C THR A 171 -11.34 -0.69 15.53
N MET A 172 -12.11 0.38 15.37
CA MET A 172 -13.36 0.63 16.12
C MET A 172 -14.60 0.20 15.33
N PRO A 173 -15.39 -0.79 15.78
CA PRO A 173 -16.61 -1.21 15.08
C PRO A 173 -17.71 -0.13 15.07
N MET A 174 -17.75 0.68 16.11
CA MET A 174 -18.72 1.76 16.32
C MET A 174 -18.00 3.07 16.61
N VAL A 175 -18.57 4.19 16.16
CA VAL A 175 -18.04 5.53 16.37
C VAL A 175 -19.15 6.48 16.85
N LYS A 176 -18.83 7.34 17.82
CA LYS A 176 -19.75 8.39 18.27
C LYS A 176 -19.67 9.61 17.36
N VAL A 177 -20.82 10.11 16.93
CA VAL A 177 -20.99 11.31 16.12
C VAL A 177 -21.93 12.30 16.80
N VAL A 178 -21.81 13.60 16.50
CA VAL A 178 -22.72 14.61 17.08
C VAL A 178 -24.07 14.60 16.36
N VAL A 179 -25.13 15.01 17.05
CA VAL A 179 -26.47 15.15 16.47
C VAL A 179 -26.70 16.61 16.07
N PRO A 180 -26.80 16.95 14.77
CA PRO A 180 -27.09 18.31 14.35
C PRO A 180 -28.33 18.89 15.02
N GLY A 181 -28.23 20.13 15.52
CA GLY A 181 -29.33 20.80 16.23
C GLY A 181 -29.56 20.37 17.69
N GLN A 182 -28.79 19.43 18.23
CA GLN A 182 -28.88 18.98 19.62
C GLN A 182 -27.50 19.06 20.31
N PRO A 183 -27.06 20.26 20.75
CA PRO A 183 -25.76 20.46 21.38
C PRO A 183 -25.52 19.51 22.55
N GLY A 184 -24.31 18.95 22.65
CA GLY A 184 -23.92 17.98 23.67
C GLY A 184 -24.41 16.55 23.46
N LYS A 185 -25.35 16.30 22.51
CA LYS A 185 -25.83 14.95 22.22
C LYS A 185 -24.95 14.27 21.18
N GLN A 186 -24.57 13.03 21.48
CA GLN A 186 -23.86 12.14 20.57
C GLN A 186 -24.62 10.83 20.39
N LEU A 187 -24.47 10.20 19.22
CA LEU A 187 -25.01 8.88 18.91
C LEU A 187 -23.88 7.95 18.46
N SER A 188 -23.91 6.71 18.94
CA SER A 188 -23.00 5.67 18.46
C SER A 188 -23.59 5.04 17.20
N LYS A 189 -22.83 5.04 16.10
CA LYS A 189 -23.22 4.45 14.81
C LYS A 189 -22.19 3.42 14.34
N PRO A 190 -22.58 2.46 13.48
CA PRO A 190 -21.61 1.62 12.78
C PRO A 190 -20.57 2.49 12.09
N ASN A 191 -19.31 2.12 12.24
CA ASN A 191 -18.21 2.88 11.68
C ASN A 191 -17.94 2.44 10.23
N PRO A 192 -18.14 3.31 9.23
CA PRO A 192 -17.92 2.95 7.83
C PRO A 192 -16.45 2.75 7.47
N LEU A 193 -15.51 3.11 8.36
CA LEU A 193 -14.07 2.85 8.18
C LEU A 193 -13.63 1.50 8.74
N TYR A 194 -14.46 0.82 9.52
CA TYR A 194 -14.15 -0.48 10.10
C TYR A 194 -14.14 -1.57 9.03
N ARG A 195 -15.15 -1.54 8.15
CA ARG A 195 -15.35 -2.47 7.03
C ARG A 195 -16.38 -1.91 6.05
N PHE A 196 -16.36 -2.43 4.82
CA PHE A 196 -17.47 -2.26 3.88
C PHE A 196 -18.29 -3.54 3.84
N GLN A 197 -19.61 -3.42 3.99
CA GLN A 197 -20.52 -4.57 4.03
C GLN A 197 -21.72 -4.34 3.11
N MET A 198 -21.98 -5.30 2.24
CA MET A 198 -23.15 -5.31 1.35
C MET A 198 -24.36 -5.96 2.03
N GLN A 199 -25.54 -5.85 1.45
CA GLN A 199 -26.76 -6.48 1.99
C GLN A 199 -26.79 -8.00 1.77
N THR A 200 -26.05 -8.50 0.76
CA THR A 200 -25.93 -9.92 0.42
C THR A 200 -24.46 -10.29 0.19
N LEU A 201 -24.17 -11.58 -0.01
CA LEU A 201 -22.84 -12.01 -0.45
C LEU A 201 -22.47 -11.32 -1.77
N MET A 202 -21.24 -10.84 -1.88
CA MET A 202 -20.76 -10.08 -3.05
C MET A 202 -20.82 -10.89 -4.35
N GLY A 203 -20.71 -12.23 -4.29
CA GLY A 203 -20.89 -13.11 -5.44
C GLY A 203 -22.34 -13.26 -5.93
N THR A 204 -23.32 -12.69 -5.20
CA THR A 204 -24.75 -12.77 -5.53
C THR A 204 -25.37 -11.43 -5.90
N LEU A 205 -24.56 -10.38 -6.04
CA LEU A 205 -25.04 -9.06 -6.44
C LEU A 205 -25.66 -9.12 -7.84
N GLU A 206 -26.52 -8.15 -8.14
CA GLU A 206 -27.13 -8.04 -9.46
C GLU A 206 -26.07 -7.90 -10.55
N ARG A 207 -26.32 -8.48 -11.73
CA ARG A 207 -25.41 -8.34 -12.87
C ARG A 207 -25.36 -6.88 -13.33
N PRO A 208 -24.19 -6.35 -13.74
CA PRO A 208 -22.91 -7.02 -13.90
C PRO A 208 -21.97 -6.94 -12.67
N TYR A 209 -22.49 -6.72 -11.46
CA TYR A 209 -21.68 -6.32 -10.30
C TYR A 209 -21.24 -7.45 -9.37
N ALA A 210 -21.64 -8.70 -9.62
CA ALA A 210 -21.25 -9.83 -8.77
C ALA A 210 -19.72 -10.02 -8.74
N ILE A 211 -19.14 -10.11 -7.54
CA ILE A 211 -17.73 -10.44 -7.35
C ILE A 211 -17.56 -11.95 -7.50
N THR A 212 -17.07 -12.36 -8.66
CA THR A 212 -16.87 -13.77 -8.99
C THR A 212 -15.45 -14.01 -9.48
N SER A 213 -14.92 -15.20 -9.19
CA SER A 213 -13.63 -15.64 -9.73
C SER A 213 -13.80 -16.17 -11.16
N GLN A 214 -12.71 -16.28 -11.91
CA GLN A 214 -12.72 -16.86 -13.26
C GLN A 214 -12.98 -18.38 -13.30
N LYS A 215 -13.40 -19.03 -12.19
CA LYS A 215 -13.63 -20.49 -12.14
C LYS A 215 -14.69 -20.99 -13.13
N THR A 216 -15.62 -20.14 -13.51
CA THR A 216 -16.72 -20.45 -14.45
C THR A 216 -16.65 -19.66 -15.75
N GLU A 217 -15.58 -18.90 -15.96
CA GLU A 217 -15.37 -18.03 -17.12
C GLU A 217 -14.51 -18.75 -18.18
N GLU A 218 -14.66 -18.37 -19.46
CA GLU A 218 -14.02 -19.08 -20.58
C GLU A 218 -12.48 -19.02 -20.55
N HIS A 219 -11.90 -17.92 -20.03
CA HIS A 219 -10.46 -17.67 -20.02
C HIS A 219 -10.00 -16.87 -18.78
N GLY A 220 -8.71 -17.01 -18.44
CA GLY A 220 -7.99 -16.18 -17.48
C GLY A 220 -8.08 -16.61 -16.01
N TRP A 221 -7.35 -15.90 -15.16
CA TRP A 221 -7.34 -16.02 -13.71
C TRP A 221 -7.48 -14.64 -13.05
N SER A 222 -8.15 -14.57 -11.90
CA SER A 222 -8.32 -13.32 -11.12
C SER A 222 -8.00 -13.50 -9.64
N PHE A 223 -8.67 -14.46 -8.97
CA PHE A 223 -8.42 -14.82 -7.58
C PHE A 223 -8.97 -16.22 -7.27
N ASP A 224 -8.39 -16.91 -6.28
CA ASP A 224 -8.86 -18.23 -5.81
C ASP A 224 -9.50 -18.20 -4.41
N LEU A 225 -9.28 -17.12 -3.66
CA LEU A 225 -9.85 -16.88 -2.34
C LEU A 225 -11.38 -16.74 -2.43
N PRO A 226 -12.14 -17.13 -1.39
CA PRO A 226 -13.60 -17.18 -1.43
C PRO A 226 -14.27 -15.79 -1.28
N PHE A 227 -13.80 -14.77 -2.01
CA PHE A 227 -14.37 -13.41 -1.95
C PHE A 227 -15.81 -13.34 -2.46
N ASP A 228 -16.21 -14.25 -3.34
CA ASP A 228 -17.59 -14.45 -3.78
C ASP A 228 -18.54 -14.80 -2.61
N LYS A 229 -17.98 -15.37 -1.53
CA LYS A 229 -18.70 -15.77 -0.32
C LYS A 229 -18.61 -14.74 0.80
N CYS A 230 -17.99 -13.59 0.57
CA CYS A 230 -17.93 -12.49 1.52
C CYS A 230 -19.15 -11.58 1.35
N GLN A 231 -19.77 -11.17 2.45
CA GLN A 231 -20.71 -10.04 2.52
C GLN A 231 -19.98 -8.77 2.97
N SER A 232 -19.01 -8.93 3.87
CA SER A 232 -18.16 -7.87 4.40
C SER A 232 -16.72 -8.03 3.95
N THR A 233 -16.01 -6.92 3.81
CA THR A 233 -14.55 -6.94 3.75
C THR A 233 -13.98 -7.49 5.06
N THR A 234 -12.81 -8.13 4.99
CA THR A 234 -12.17 -8.79 6.14
C THR A 234 -10.64 -8.70 6.06
N LYS A 235 -10.01 -8.75 7.23
CA LYS A 235 -8.56 -8.80 7.46
C LYS A 235 -8.25 -10.10 8.21
N TYR A 236 -7.49 -10.99 7.58
CA TYR A 236 -7.14 -12.34 8.08
C TYR A 236 -8.33 -13.25 8.45
N GLY A 237 -9.55 -12.97 7.99
CA GLY A 237 -10.75 -13.72 8.37
C GLY A 237 -11.06 -14.92 7.48
N LEU A 238 -10.41 -15.07 6.33
CA LEU A 238 -10.63 -16.18 5.41
C LEU A 238 -9.62 -17.30 5.68
N LEU A 239 -10.08 -18.36 6.33
CA LEU A 239 -9.28 -19.56 6.62
C LEU A 239 -9.97 -20.80 6.06
N GLU A 240 -9.18 -21.69 5.47
CA GLU A 240 -9.64 -23.03 5.10
C GLU A 240 -10.04 -23.85 6.34
N ASN A 241 -10.93 -24.83 6.15
CA ASN A 241 -11.42 -25.75 7.19
C ASN A 241 -12.30 -25.10 8.27
N TYR A 242 -12.85 -23.91 7.97
CA TYR A 242 -13.98 -23.34 8.70
C TYR A 242 -15.25 -23.43 7.86
N ASN A 243 -16.41 -23.37 8.50
CA ASN A 243 -17.68 -23.30 7.77
C ASN A 243 -17.69 -22.05 6.87
N ALA A 244 -18.15 -22.20 5.62
CA ALA A 244 -18.17 -21.11 4.66
C ALA A 244 -19.01 -19.90 5.10
N ASP A 245 -20.00 -20.09 5.99
CA ASP A 245 -20.80 -19.01 6.57
C ASP A 245 -19.95 -18.03 7.40
N VAL A 246 -18.82 -18.49 7.96
CA VAL A 246 -17.85 -17.63 8.65
C VAL A 246 -17.24 -16.62 7.67
N TRP A 247 -17.09 -16.97 6.39
CA TRP A 247 -16.48 -16.09 5.40
C TRP A 247 -17.39 -14.94 4.97
N ALA A 248 -18.70 -15.02 5.23
CA ALA A 248 -19.62 -13.90 4.98
C ALA A 248 -19.16 -12.63 5.71
N ASP A 249 -18.65 -12.78 6.94
CA ASP A 249 -18.00 -11.72 7.69
C ASP A 249 -16.90 -12.32 8.58
N GLY A 250 -15.72 -12.50 7.99
CA GLY A 250 -14.54 -13.04 8.70
C GLY A 250 -13.97 -12.12 9.78
N GLY A 251 -14.57 -10.94 10.00
CA GLY A 251 -14.15 -9.96 11.00
C GLY A 251 -12.92 -9.13 10.59
N GLN A 252 -12.51 -8.24 11.48
CA GLN A 252 -11.32 -7.39 11.31
C GLN A 252 -10.27 -7.78 12.33
N ASN A 253 -9.39 -8.73 12.00
CA ASN A 253 -8.31 -9.16 12.90
C ASN A 253 -7.16 -8.14 12.89
N TRP A 254 -7.45 -6.93 13.38
CA TRP A 254 -6.53 -5.79 13.37
C TRP A 254 -5.28 -6.05 14.22
N LEU A 255 -5.38 -6.87 15.27
CA LEU A 255 -4.21 -7.22 16.09
C LEU A 255 -3.22 -8.10 15.31
N ARG A 256 -3.73 -9.04 14.51
CA ARG A 256 -2.89 -9.84 13.59
C ARG A 256 -2.25 -8.97 12.52
N ALA A 257 -2.96 -7.97 12.00
CA ALA A 257 -2.41 -7.01 11.05
C ALA A 257 -1.32 -6.14 11.69
N ASN A 258 -1.51 -5.62 12.91
CA ASN A 258 -0.47 -4.90 13.65
C ASN A 258 0.78 -5.77 13.85
N LEU A 259 0.61 -7.05 14.20
CA LEU A 259 1.73 -8.00 14.31
C LEU A 259 2.50 -8.18 12.98
N ALA A 260 1.80 -8.11 11.84
CA ALA A 260 2.43 -8.19 10.52
C ALA A 260 3.16 -6.89 10.14
N LEU A 261 2.58 -5.74 10.45
CA LEU A 261 3.17 -4.42 10.18
C LEU A 261 4.48 -4.19 10.93
N ASN A 262 4.61 -4.80 12.12
CA ASN A 262 5.83 -4.81 12.90
C ASN A 262 6.77 -5.97 12.52
N GLU A 263 6.68 -6.50 11.30
CA GLU A 263 7.64 -7.48 10.80
C GLU A 263 9.09 -6.97 10.94
N HIS A 264 9.95 -7.81 11.48
CA HIS A 264 11.35 -7.55 11.70
C HIS A 264 12.13 -8.90 11.71
N PRO A 265 13.48 -8.89 11.63
CA PRO A 265 14.26 -10.12 11.71
C PRO A 265 13.95 -10.93 12.98
N TRP A 266 13.86 -12.25 12.84
CA TRP A 266 13.43 -13.18 13.89
C TRP A 266 14.19 -13.02 15.20
N TYR A 267 15.51 -12.83 15.10
CA TYR A 267 16.39 -12.79 16.26
C TYR A 267 16.05 -11.66 17.24
N GLN A 268 15.36 -10.60 16.79
CA GLN A 268 14.97 -9.47 17.63
C GLN A 268 13.85 -9.83 18.61
N ASN A 269 13.23 -11.00 18.47
CA ASN A 269 12.34 -11.58 19.48
C ASN A 269 13.11 -12.27 20.63
N LEU A 270 14.43 -12.41 20.52
CA LEU A 270 15.27 -13.02 21.55
C LEU A 270 15.64 -11.98 22.62
N ASP A 271 15.76 -12.43 23.86
CA ASP A 271 16.15 -11.58 24.99
C ASP A 271 17.48 -10.84 24.72
N GLY A 272 17.50 -9.55 25.06
CA GLY A 272 18.70 -8.71 24.94
C GLY A 272 18.92 -8.10 23.55
N TRP A 273 17.93 -8.14 22.66
CA TRP A 273 17.97 -7.46 21.36
C TRP A 273 16.86 -6.44 21.22
N ASP A 274 17.25 -5.25 20.76
CA ASP A 274 16.31 -4.22 20.33
C ASP A 274 15.70 -4.56 18.97
N SER A 275 14.40 -4.31 18.81
CA SER A 275 13.71 -4.46 17.54
C SER A 275 13.61 -3.15 16.75
N VAL A 276 13.61 -3.27 15.42
CA VAL A 276 13.31 -2.16 14.50
C VAL A 276 12.31 -2.70 13.47
N PRO A 277 11.10 -2.13 13.35
CA PRO A 277 10.17 -2.53 12.31
C PRO A 277 10.76 -2.31 10.92
N THR A 278 10.83 -3.37 10.12
CA THR A 278 11.40 -3.31 8.77
C THR A 278 10.69 -2.27 7.91
N LEU A 279 9.36 -2.12 8.06
CA LEU A 279 8.56 -1.11 7.35
C LEU A 279 9.03 0.33 7.62
N GLN A 280 9.36 0.66 8.87
CA GLN A 280 9.85 2.00 9.23
C GLN A 280 11.25 2.25 8.65
N ASP A 281 12.15 1.26 8.74
CA ASP A 281 13.50 1.34 8.17
C ASP A 281 13.45 1.50 6.64
N MET A 282 12.65 0.68 5.94
CA MET A 282 12.41 0.80 4.50
C MET A 282 11.87 2.18 4.10
N THR A 283 10.89 2.70 4.85
CA THR A 283 10.30 4.02 4.58
C THR A 283 11.32 5.14 4.79
N PHE A 284 12.13 5.05 5.85
CA PHE A 284 13.21 6.00 6.09
C PHE A 284 14.24 5.97 4.94
N ARG A 285 14.69 4.78 4.53
CA ARG A 285 15.61 4.59 3.38
C ARG A 285 15.04 5.16 2.09
N LEU A 286 13.76 4.91 1.78
CA LEU A 286 13.09 5.44 0.59
C LEU A 286 13.14 6.98 0.53
N LEU A 287 12.93 7.64 1.67
CA LEU A 287 12.83 9.10 1.74
C LEU A 287 14.18 9.82 1.89
N THR A 288 15.23 9.12 2.33
CA THR A 288 16.56 9.72 2.53
C THR A 288 17.58 9.37 1.47
N THR A 289 17.44 8.24 0.77
CA THR A 289 18.38 7.86 -0.30
C THR A 289 18.26 8.85 -1.46
N GLY A 290 19.34 9.58 -1.73
CA GLY A 290 19.42 10.51 -2.85
C GLY A 290 19.87 9.83 -4.14
N GLY A 291 19.65 10.49 -5.28
CA GLY A 291 20.17 10.07 -6.58
C GLY A 291 19.31 9.09 -7.36
N LEU A 292 18.15 8.67 -6.82
CA LEU A 292 17.18 7.89 -7.58
C LEU A 292 16.53 8.76 -8.68
N ASN A 293 16.34 8.17 -9.85
CA ASN A 293 15.45 8.72 -10.86
C ASN A 293 13.98 8.34 -10.57
N TRP A 294 13.04 8.90 -11.34
CA TRP A 294 11.61 8.60 -11.15
C TRP A 294 11.30 7.12 -11.37
N GLY A 295 11.86 6.49 -12.41
CA GLY A 295 11.63 5.08 -12.71
C GLY A 295 11.96 4.16 -11.53
N GLU A 296 13.11 4.38 -10.91
CA GLU A 296 13.59 3.62 -9.74
C GLU A 296 12.74 3.84 -8.49
N PHE A 297 12.28 5.08 -8.24
CA PHE A 297 11.44 5.40 -7.08
C PHE A 297 10.00 4.89 -7.22
N SER A 298 9.41 5.08 -8.40
CA SER A 298 7.95 5.06 -8.58
C SER A 298 7.33 3.67 -8.59
N SER A 299 8.07 2.64 -9.00
CA SER A 299 7.48 1.33 -9.30
C SER A 299 8.45 0.18 -9.02
N THR A 300 7.90 -1.01 -8.84
CA THR A 300 8.69 -2.25 -8.83
C THR A 300 9.27 -2.58 -10.20
N ARG A 301 8.78 -1.97 -11.28
CA ARG A 301 9.14 -2.30 -12.66
C ARG A 301 10.65 -2.25 -12.90
N TYR A 302 11.18 -3.33 -13.48
CA TYR A 302 12.56 -3.44 -13.91
C TYR A 302 12.64 -3.85 -15.39
N ASP A 303 13.37 -3.06 -16.17
CA ASP A 303 13.58 -3.25 -17.61
C ASP A 303 15.07 -3.49 -17.90
N ASP A 304 15.38 -4.72 -18.32
CA ASP A 304 16.74 -5.29 -18.48
C ASP A 304 17.33 -5.02 -19.88
N LYS A 305 16.51 -4.76 -20.91
CA LYS A 305 16.95 -4.81 -22.33
C LYS A 305 17.87 -3.66 -22.78
N LYS A 306 18.08 -2.63 -21.97
CA LYS A 306 19.06 -1.57 -22.25
C LYS A 306 20.39 -1.72 -21.51
N GLU A 307 20.51 -2.67 -20.58
CA GLU A 307 21.76 -2.90 -19.84
C GLU A 307 22.72 -3.84 -20.58
N GLU A 308 22.23 -4.79 -21.40
CA GLU A 308 23.09 -5.66 -22.24
C GLU A 308 23.90 -4.88 -23.30
N ALA A 309 23.46 -3.68 -23.68
CA ALA A 309 24.16 -2.82 -24.64
C ALA A 309 25.16 -1.85 -23.99
N GLN A 310 25.28 -1.84 -22.66
CA GLN A 310 26.22 -0.99 -21.93
C GLN A 310 27.34 -1.81 -21.28
N PRO A 311 28.57 -1.28 -21.18
CA PRO A 311 29.62 -1.95 -20.43
C PRO A 311 29.14 -2.23 -19.00
N LYS A 312 29.53 -3.39 -18.44
CA LYS A 312 29.16 -3.95 -17.11
C LYS A 312 29.36 -3.03 -15.89
N ASN A 313 29.73 -1.77 -16.09
CA ASN A 313 29.87 -0.74 -15.06
C ASN A 313 28.59 0.11 -14.87
N ASN A 314 27.50 -0.18 -15.59
CA ASN A 314 26.23 0.58 -15.54
C ASN A 314 24.99 -0.30 -15.23
N GLU A 315 25.15 -1.47 -14.62
CA GLU A 315 24.03 -2.18 -13.98
C GLU A 315 23.33 -1.22 -13.00
N GLN A 316 21.99 -1.16 -13.02
CA GLN A 316 21.25 -0.42 -11.98
C GLN A 316 21.73 -0.90 -10.61
N THR A 317 22.42 -0.01 -9.88
CA THR A 317 23.02 -0.37 -8.61
C THR A 317 21.92 -0.82 -7.65
N PRO A 318 22.03 -2.01 -7.02
CA PRO A 318 20.99 -2.55 -6.14
C PRO A 318 20.56 -1.62 -4.99
N LYS A 319 21.38 -0.60 -4.67
CA LYS A 319 21.03 0.51 -3.75
C LYS A 319 19.77 1.28 -4.17
N ASN A 320 19.46 1.34 -5.47
CA ASN A 320 18.32 2.07 -6.02
C ASN A 320 17.04 1.22 -6.11
N TRP A 321 17.05 -0.05 -5.69
CA TRP A 321 15.88 -0.94 -5.83
C TRP A 321 14.85 -0.79 -4.71
N MET A 322 15.11 0.04 -3.69
CA MET A 322 14.11 0.44 -2.70
C MET A 322 13.12 1.42 -3.33
N ASN A 323 11.91 0.95 -3.63
CA ASN A 323 10.90 1.71 -4.36
C ASN A 323 9.58 1.80 -3.59
N LEU A 324 8.77 2.80 -3.95
CA LEU A 324 7.49 3.10 -3.30
C LEU A 324 6.50 1.94 -3.40
N GLU A 325 6.39 1.35 -4.60
CA GLU A 325 5.42 0.29 -4.89
C GLU A 325 5.73 -1.01 -4.12
N ALA A 326 7.00 -1.35 -3.90
CA ALA A 326 7.38 -2.50 -3.10
C ALA A 326 6.95 -2.37 -1.63
N ILE A 327 7.14 -1.19 -1.02
CA ILE A 327 6.67 -0.91 0.35
C ILE A 327 5.14 -1.02 0.41
N HIS A 328 4.46 -0.39 -0.54
CA HIS A 328 3.01 -0.49 -0.71
C HIS A 328 2.53 -1.95 -0.79
N ASN A 329 3.18 -2.80 -1.59
CA ASN A 329 2.81 -4.19 -1.77
C ASN A 329 2.91 -4.99 -0.46
N ASN A 330 3.98 -4.78 0.31
CA ASN A 330 4.13 -5.42 1.61
C ASN A 330 3.03 -4.97 2.60
N VAL A 331 2.70 -3.68 2.63
CA VAL A 331 1.62 -3.16 3.49
C VAL A 331 0.27 -3.76 3.12
N HIS A 332 -0.04 -3.93 1.83
CA HIS A 332 -1.24 -4.64 1.38
C HIS A 332 -1.36 -6.05 1.98
N ASN A 333 -0.26 -6.82 1.94
CA ASN A 333 -0.21 -8.15 2.52
C ASN A 333 -0.33 -8.14 4.04
N TRP A 334 0.42 -7.27 4.73
CA TRP A 334 0.40 -7.20 6.19
C TRP A 334 -0.94 -6.72 6.77
N VAL A 335 -1.73 -5.95 6.01
CA VAL A 335 -3.07 -5.55 6.42
C VAL A 335 -4.08 -6.68 6.19
N GLY A 336 -4.06 -7.31 5.00
CA GLY A 336 -5.10 -8.26 4.60
C GLY A 336 -4.82 -9.71 5.02
N GLY A 337 -3.56 -10.13 4.92
CA GLY A 337 -3.14 -11.53 4.88
C GLY A 337 -3.51 -12.20 3.55
N PHE A 338 -2.61 -13.01 2.97
CA PHE A 338 -2.86 -13.70 1.69
C PHE A 338 -2.95 -15.23 1.79
N MET A 339 -2.46 -15.83 2.88
CA MET A 339 -2.44 -17.28 3.07
C MET A 339 -3.78 -17.79 3.62
N PHE A 340 -4.52 -18.53 2.79
CA PHE A 340 -5.80 -19.13 3.12
C PHE A 340 -5.66 -20.37 4.02
N SER A 341 -4.57 -21.11 3.83
CA SER A 341 -4.28 -22.35 4.56
C SER A 341 -2.78 -22.46 4.87
N ARG A 342 -2.45 -23.44 5.71
CA ARG A 342 -1.09 -23.87 6.00
C ARG A 342 -1.08 -25.40 6.13
N PRO A 343 -0.08 -26.13 5.56
CA PRO A 343 0.03 -27.57 5.74
C PRO A 343 0.34 -27.95 7.18
N GLY A 344 0.03 -29.19 7.56
CA GLY A 344 0.35 -29.74 8.88
C GLY A 344 -0.57 -29.29 10.02
N ARG A 345 -0.22 -29.69 11.24
CA ARG A 345 -0.98 -29.37 12.47
C ARG A 345 -0.34 -28.21 13.20
N HIS A 346 -1.12 -27.15 13.43
CA HIS A 346 -0.71 -25.95 14.16
C HIS A 346 -1.82 -25.55 15.12
N ASP A 347 -1.51 -25.44 16.41
CA ASP A 347 -2.47 -24.97 17.41
C ASP A 347 -2.64 -23.44 17.34
N LEU A 348 -1.53 -22.70 17.14
CA LEU A 348 -1.54 -21.26 16.86
C LEU A 348 -1.62 -21.02 15.35
N LYS A 349 -2.76 -20.50 14.89
CA LYS A 349 -3.01 -20.19 13.47
C LYS A 349 -2.68 -18.73 13.17
N LEU A 350 -1.52 -18.48 12.56
CA LEU A 350 -1.08 -17.13 12.16
C LEU A 350 -1.42 -16.79 10.69
N TRP A 351 -1.95 -17.75 9.92
CA TRP A 351 -2.47 -17.50 8.58
C TRP A 351 -3.93 -17.01 8.65
N GLY A 352 -4.46 -16.68 7.48
CA GLY A 352 -5.75 -16.03 7.29
C GLY A 352 -5.60 -15.04 6.15
N ALA A 353 -6.57 -15.04 5.24
CA ALA A 353 -6.58 -14.15 4.10
C ALA A 353 -7.63 -13.03 4.22
N GLY A 354 -7.45 -11.97 3.46
CA GLY A 354 -8.32 -10.81 3.48
C GLY A 354 -8.21 -9.97 2.21
N HIS A 355 -9.05 -8.94 2.12
CA HIS A 355 -9.28 -8.21 0.88
C HIS A 355 -8.05 -7.39 0.46
N MET A 356 -7.39 -6.76 1.43
CA MET A 356 -6.24 -5.88 1.19
C MET A 356 -5.05 -6.59 0.53
N SER A 357 -4.92 -7.92 0.60
CA SER A 357 -3.81 -8.63 -0.06
C SER A 357 -4.08 -8.99 -1.52
N SER A 358 -5.24 -8.62 -2.08
CA SER A 358 -5.69 -9.07 -3.39
C SER A 358 -6.08 -7.89 -4.28
N VAL A 359 -5.32 -7.67 -5.36
CA VAL A 359 -5.53 -6.55 -6.31
C VAL A 359 -7.00 -6.40 -6.75
N PRO A 360 -7.72 -7.47 -7.14
CA PRO A 360 -9.10 -7.32 -7.62
C PRO A 360 -10.09 -6.76 -6.59
N VAL A 361 -9.83 -6.89 -5.29
CA VAL A 361 -10.81 -6.56 -4.24
C VAL A 361 -10.28 -5.69 -3.10
N ALA A 362 -9.00 -5.29 -3.12
CA ALA A 362 -8.38 -4.50 -2.05
C ALA A 362 -9.11 -3.17 -1.80
N ALA A 363 -9.54 -2.48 -2.86
CA ALA A 363 -10.20 -1.18 -2.79
C ALA A 363 -11.57 -1.19 -2.08
N PHE A 364 -12.18 -2.37 -1.87
CA PHE A 364 -13.39 -2.48 -1.08
C PHE A 364 -13.12 -2.26 0.42
N ASP A 365 -11.93 -2.55 0.93
CA ASP A 365 -11.64 -2.30 2.34
C ASP A 365 -11.41 -0.80 2.59
N PRO A 366 -12.14 -0.14 3.52
CA PRO A 366 -12.01 1.30 3.73
C PRO A 366 -10.59 1.79 4.06
N ILE A 367 -9.73 0.94 4.62
CA ILE A 367 -8.33 1.31 4.89
C ILE A 367 -7.51 1.50 3.61
N PHE A 368 -7.92 0.93 2.48
CA PHE A 368 -7.28 1.11 1.17
C PHE A 368 -7.05 2.59 0.87
N TRP A 369 -8.09 3.42 1.06
CA TRP A 369 -8.03 4.84 0.75
C TRP A 369 -7.08 5.60 1.66
N LEU A 370 -6.99 5.20 2.94
CA LEU A 370 -6.08 5.80 3.92
C LEU A 370 -4.62 5.40 3.64
N HIS A 371 -4.41 4.14 3.22
CA HIS A 371 -3.13 3.62 2.77
C HIS A 371 -2.64 4.39 1.55
N HIS A 372 -3.43 4.47 0.48
CA HIS A 372 -3.04 5.19 -0.74
C HIS A 372 -2.92 6.70 -0.53
N CYS A 373 -3.64 7.28 0.44
CA CYS A 373 -3.43 8.66 0.86
C CYS A 373 -2.02 8.86 1.45
N ASN A 374 -1.47 7.89 2.20
CA ASN A 374 -0.08 7.95 2.65
C ASN A 374 0.93 7.64 1.53
N ILE A 375 0.62 6.76 0.59
CA ILE A 375 1.46 6.55 -0.60
C ILE A 375 1.58 7.83 -1.43
N ASP A 376 0.48 8.57 -1.58
CA ASP A 376 0.49 9.89 -2.20
C ASP A 376 1.34 10.90 -1.41
N ARG A 377 1.23 10.89 -0.07
CA ARG A 377 2.09 11.69 0.82
C ARG A 377 3.57 11.35 0.67
N LEU A 378 3.94 10.08 0.63
CA LEU A 378 5.33 9.65 0.43
C LEU A 378 5.86 10.09 -0.94
N THR A 379 5.01 10.01 -1.98
CA THR A 379 5.30 10.57 -3.30
C THR A 379 5.59 12.07 -3.21
N ALA A 380 4.72 12.83 -2.55
CA ALA A 380 4.88 14.28 -2.36
C ALA A 380 6.15 14.66 -1.58
N ILE A 381 6.48 13.92 -0.50
CA ILE A 381 7.72 14.10 0.26
C ILE A 381 8.93 13.85 -0.65
N TRP A 382 8.95 12.72 -1.38
CA TRP A 382 10.05 12.36 -2.25
C TRP A 382 10.23 13.37 -3.39
N GLN A 383 9.14 13.81 -4.03
CA GLN A 383 9.17 14.88 -5.03
C GLN A 383 9.74 16.19 -4.47
N THR A 384 9.46 16.51 -3.20
CA THR A 384 9.96 17.73 -2.55
C THR A 384 11.49 17.69 -2.38
N VAL A 385 12.05 16.53 -2.02
CA VAL A 385 13.51 16.37 -1.82
C VAL A 385 14.26 15.91 -3.06
N ASN A 386 13.56 15.57 -4.15
CA ASN A 386 14.11 15.17 -5.46
C ASN A 386 13.40 15.92 -6.61
N SER A 387 13.30 17.25 -6.52
CA SER A 387 12.47 18.07 -7.43
C SER A 387 12.83 17.99 -8.93
N GLY A 388 14.06 17.56 -9.24
CA GLY A 388 14.53 17.34 -10.62
C GLY A 388 14.13 15.99 -11.22
N SER A 389 13.63 15.04 -10.41
CA SER A 389 13.38 13.66 -10.82
C SER A 389 11.87 13.41 -11.05
N TRP A 390 11.37 13.78 -12.22
CA TRP A 390 9.97 13.53 -12.61
C TRP A 390 9.90 12.99 -14.03
N PHE A 391 9.61 11.69 -14.17
CA PHE A 391 9.66 10.97 -15.45
C PHE A 391 10.92 11.32 -16.27
N ASN A 392 12.05 11.42 -15.57
CA ASN A 392 13.27 12.08 -16.06
C ASN A 392 14.28 11.11 -16.70
N ASP A 393 14.12 9.82 -16.44
CA ASP A 393 14.93 8.75 -17.05
C ASP A 393 14.25 8.19 -18.31
N ASP A 394 15.07 7.62 -19.20
CA ASP A 394 14.59 7.07 -20.48
C ASP A 394 13.55 5.97 -20.32
N LYS A 395 13.59 5.21 -19.22
CA LYS A 395 12.66 4.10 -18.98
C LYS A 395 11.29 4.64 -18.59
N SER A 396 11.22 5.59 -17.67
CA SER A 396 9.94 6.13 -17.20
C SER A 396 9.29 7.13 -18.15
N LYS A 397 10.08 7.94 -18.86
CA LYS A 397 9.60 8.98 -19.77
C LYS A 397 8.58 8.50 -20.80
N VAL A 398 8.65 7.23 -21.21
CA VAL A 398 7.72 6.63 -22.18
C VAL A 398 6.27 6.57 -21.68
N SER A 399 6.07 6.51 -20.37
CA SER A 399 4.74 6.39 -19.71
C SER A 399 4.21 7.73 -19.19
N LYS A 400 4.99 8.81 -19.30
CA LYS A 400 4.64 10.12 -18.73
C LYS A 400 3.30 10.66 -19.24
N ASP A 401 3.04 10.44 -20.53
CA ASP A 401 1.88 10.97 -21.24
C ASP A 401 0.72 9.96 -21.37
N ASP A 402 0.80 8.83 -20.65
CA ASP A 402 -0.27 7.85 -20.61
C ASP A 402 -1.55 8.47 -20.03
N ASP A 403 -2.68 8.14 -20.64
CA ASP A 403 -3.98 8.56 -20.14
C ASP A 403 -4.33 7.76 -18.87
N LEU A 404 -4.50 8.46 -17.75
CA LEU A 404 -4.85 7.90 -16.45
C LEU A 404 -6.36 7.57 -16.41
N ARG A 405 -6.76 6.60 -17.21
CA ARG A 405 -8.16 6.14 -17.30
C ARG A 405 -8.63 5.56 -15.95
N PRO A 406 -9.91 5.74 -15.57
CA PRO A 406 -11.00 6.37 -16.33
C PRO A 406 -11.21 7.86 -15.99
N PHE A 407 -10.20 8.55 -15.46
CA PHE A 407 -10.39 9.82 -14.79
C PHE A 407 -10.48 11.01 -15.75
N HIS A 408 -11.65 11.65 -15.80
CA HIS A 408 -11.89 12.81 -16.66
C HIS A 408 -11.56 14.15 -15.98
N ARG A 409 -11.03 15.07 -16.78
CA ARG A 409 -10.90 16.50 -16.47
C ARG A 409 -11.28 17.36 -17.66
N PHE A 410 -11.56 18.64 -17.39
CA PHE A 410 -11.70 19.64 -18.43
C PHE A 410 -10.34 20.25 -18.80
N CYS A 411 -9.99 20.23 -20.08
CA CYS A 411 -8.80 20.90 -20.60
C CYS A 411 -9.15 22.31 -21.07
N GLU A 412 -8.73 23.32 -20.31
CA GLU A 412 -8.96 24.74 -20.62
C GLU A 412 -8.40 25.15 -21.99
N LYS A 413 -7.29 24.55 -22.43
CA LYS A 413 -6.62 24.88 -23.71
C LYS A 413 -7.41 24.41 -24.92
N THR A 414 -7.95 23.19 -24.88
CA THR A 414 -8.67 22.58 -26.02
C THR A 414 -10.18 22.71 -25.90
N ARG A 415 -10.69 23.16 -24.74
CA ARG A 415 -12.12 23.22 -24.40
C ARG A 415 -12.83 21.87 -24.53
N LYS A 416 -12.11 20.78 -24.24
CA LYS A 416 -12.61 19.40 -24.31
C LYS A 416 -12.38 18.68 -22.99
N VAL A 417 -13.23 17.69 -22.73
CA VAL A 417 -12.97 16.71 -21.69
C VAL A 417 -11.88 15.75 -22.20
N VAL A 418 -10.89 15.50 -21.36
CA VAL A 418 -9.77 14.60 -21.62
C VAL A 418 -9.52 13.75 -20.38
N PHE A 419 -8.74 12.68 -20.51
CA PHE A 419 -8.23 11.98 -19.35
C PHE A 419 -7.15 12.79 -18.63
N PHE A 420 -7.02 12.56 -17.32
CA PHE A 420 -5.85 12.99 -16.58
C PHE A 420 -4.58 12.39 -17.17
N ARG A 421 -3.48 13.12 -17.05
CA ARG A 421 -2.11 12.63 -17.29
C ARG A 421 -1.23 12.92 -16.08
N SER A 422 -0.06 12.27 -16.02
CA SER A 422 0.87 12.44 -14.91
C SER A 422 1.23 13.91 -14.66
N ASP A 423 1.54 14.67 -15.71
CA ASP A 423 1.94 16.08 -15.58
C ASP A 423 0.84 17.00 -15.03
N ASP A 424 -0.44 16.63 -15.14
CA ASP A 424 -1.55 17.40 -14.57
C ASP A 424 -1.54 17.37 -13.03
N VAL A 425 -0.92 16.34 -12.45
CA VAL A 425 -0.88 16.08 -11.01
C VAL A 425 0.52 16.01 -10.43
N LYS A 426 1.53 16.50 -11.18
CA LYS A 426 2.90 16.65 -10.68
C LYS A 426 2.92 17.47 -9.40
N ASP A 427 2.30 18.65 -9.44
CA ASP A 427 2.04 19.45 -8.23
C ASP A 427 0.66 19.08 -7.69
N TRP A 428 0.64 18.26 -6.64
CA TRP A 428 -0.61 17.83 -5.99
C TRP A 428 -1.43 19.00 -5.45
N ARG A 429 -0.81 20.16 -5.20
CA ARG A 429 -1.51 21.37 -4.73
C ARG A 429 -2.45 21.94 -5.79
N SER A 430 -2.30 21.55 -7.06
CA SER A 430 -3.27 21.90 -8.12
C SER A 430 -4.67 21.31 -7.84
N LEU A 431 -4.71 20.19 -7.10
CA LEU A 431 -5.93 19.51 -6.64
C LEU A 431 -6.43 20.03 -5.27
N ASN A 432 -5.87 21.15 -4.80
CA ASN A 432 -6.29 21.88 -3.61
C ASN A 432 -6.21 21.10 -2.29
N TYR A 433 -5.16 20.31 -2.13
CA TYR A 433 -4.72 19.75 -0.84
C TYR A 433 -3.20 19.84 -0.71
N ASP A 434 -2.68 19.70 0.51
CA ASP A 434 -1.25 19.54 0.80
C ASP A 434 -1.04 18.62 2.01
N TYR A 435 0.21 18.38 2.38
CA TYR A 435 0.58 17.69 3.61
C TYR A 435 1.39 18.64 4.50
N ALA A 436 1.24 18.55 5.83
CA ALA A 436 1.98 19.42 6.76
C ALA A 436 3.49 19.39 6.51
N ILE A 437 4.04 18.17 6.30
CA ILE A 437 5.45 17.90 6.05
C ILE A 437 5.99 18.50 4.74
N THR A 438 5.15 18.69 3.71
CA THR A 438 5.53 19.32 2.44
C THR A 438 5.18 20.80 2.37
N LYS A 439 4.34 21.30 3.29
CA LYS A 439 3.98 22.72 3.41
C LYS A 439 5.11 23.53 4.05
N ASP A 440 5.76 22.99 5.07
CA ASP A 440 7.02 23.53 5.63
C ASP A 440 8.22 22.69 5.16
N ALA A 441 8.53 22.78 3.87
CA ALA A 441 9.62 22.03 3.25
C ALA A 441 11.00 22.34 3.85
N SER A 442 11.16 23.46 4.57
CA SER A 442 12.45 23.86 5.16
C SER A 442 12.94 22.87 6.24
N ARG A 443 12.01 22.16 6.88
CA ARG A 443 12.29 21.20 7.97
C ARG A 443 12.13 19.75 7.53
N ILE A 444 11.83 19.48 6.26
CA ILE A 444 11.37 18.17 5.80
C ILE A 444 12.33 17.02 6.14
N ARG A 445 13.66 17.21 6.01
CA ARG A 445 14.64 16.16 6.36
C ARG A 445 14.71 15.89 7.86
N LYS A 446 14.52 16.91 8.70
CA LYS A 446 14.42 16.74 10.15
C LYS A 446 13.16 15.97 10.49
N GLU A 447 12.02 16.35 9.89
CA GLU A 447 10.73 15.69 10.12
C GLU A 447 10.76 14.21 9.70
N ILE A 448 11.36 13.89 8.54
CA ILE A 448 11.59 12.50 8.10
C ILE A 448 12.41 11.73 9.15
N SER A 449 13.48 12.33 9.67
CA SER A 449 14.30 11.70 10.71
C SER A 449 13.54 11.52 12.01
N ASP A 450 12.72 12.49 12.41
CA ASP A 450 11.94 12.44 13.66
C ASP A 450 10.85 11.37 13.58
N LEU A 451 10.18 11.24 12.43
CA LEU A 451 9.09 10.28 12.25
C LEU A 451 9.56 8.84 12.00
N TYR A 452 10.65 8.66 11.23
CA TYR A 452 11.02 7.33 10.70
C TYR A 452 12.48 6.95 10.95
N GLY A 453 13.33 7.89 11.37
CA GLY A 453 14.77 7.67 11.47
C GLY A 453 15.28 7.38 12.88
N GLN A 454 14.57 7.83 13.92
CA GLN A 454 15.07 7.79 15.30
C GLN A 454 15.42 6.37 15.75
N ARG A 455 14.45 5.45 15.72
CA ARG A 455 14.66 4.07 16.18
C ARG A 455 15.73 3.34 15.38
N THR A 456 15.74 3.48 14.05
CA THR A 456 16.77 2.89 13.19
C THR A 456 18.15 3.39 13.59
N LYS A 457 18.35 4.71 13.73
CA LYS A 457 19.65 5.28 14.12
C LYS A 457 20.06 4.86 15.53
N GLU A 458 19.11 4.83 16.46
CA GLU A 458 19.34 4.42 17.85
C GLU A 458 19.83 3.00 17.96
N VAL A 459 19.22 2.05 17.26
CA VAL A 459 19.64 0.64 17.28
C VAL A 459 20.89 0.43 16.42
N TYR A 460 21.01 1.13 15.29
CA TYR A 460 22.12 0.92 14.38
C TYR A 460 23.47 1.37 14.95
N LYS A 461 23.50 2.46 15.73
CA LYS A 461 24.73 3.06 16.28
C LYS A 461 25.51 2.12 17.20
N ASP A 462 24.86 1.11 17.77
CA ASP A 462 25.48 0.17 18.72
C ASP A 462 26.34 -0.90 18.01
N PHE A 463 26.35 -0.90 16.68
CA PHE A 463 27.10 -1.82 15.83
C PHE A 463 28.05 -1.07 14.90
N GLY A 464 29.02 -1.78 14.31
CA GLY A 464 30.04 -1.19 13.43
C GLY A 464 29.48 -0.38 12.25
N GLU A 465 30.24 0.61 11.80
CA GLU A 465 29.87 1.51 10.69
C GLU A 465 29.98 0.83 9.32
N GLU A 466 29.04 -0.07 9.03
CA GLU A 466 28.82 -0.72 7.74
C GLU A 466 27.31 -0.86 7.52
N ASP A 467 26.87 -0.95 6.26
CA ASP A 467 25.48 -1.23 5.93
C ASP A 467 25.36 -2.43 4.98
N TYR A 468 24.28 -3.19 5.16
CA TYR A 468 23.96 -4.33 4.32
C TYR A 468 22.52 -4.24 3.84
N ILE A 469 22.33 -4.55 2.56
CA ILE A 469 21.04 -4.63 1.90
C ILE A 469 20.91 -5.95 1.14
N LEU A 470 19.68 -6.46 1.07
CA LEU A 470 19.31 -7.54 0.16
C LEU A 470 18.65 -6.94 -1.08
N SER A 471 19.08 -7.39 -2.25
CA SER A 471 18.42 -7.09 -3.53
C SER A 471 17.58 -8.28 -3.96
N ILE A 472 16.34 -8.04 -4.34
CA ILE A 472 15.40 -9.09 -4.75
C ILE A 472 14.83 -8.73 -6.11
N ARG A 473 15.03 -9.60 -7.10
CA ARG A 473 14.44 -9.48 -8.44
C ARG A 473 13.63 -10.72 -8.77
N TYR A 474 12.41 -10.53 -9.24
CA TYR A 474 11.42 -11.60 -9.47
C TYR A 474 10.50 -11.24 -10.64
N SER A 475 9.76 -12.22 -11.15
CA SER A 475 8.67 -11.96 -12.09
C SER A 475 7.33 -11.92 -11.36
N ARG A 476 6.57 -10.83 -11.52
CA ARG A 476 5.19 -10.70 -11.02
C ARG A 476 4.27 -11.83 -11.50
N TYR A 477 4.60 -12.44 -12.65
CA TYR A 477 3.81 -13.50 -13.30
C TYR A 477 4.38 -14.90 -13.13
N ALA A 478 5.34 -15.10 -12.21
CA ALA A 478 5.96 -16.39 -12.01
C ALA A 478 4.97 -17.53 -11.66
N LEU A 479 3.82 -17.20 -11.08
CA LEU A 479 2.70 -18.11 -10.83
C LEU A 479 1.46 -17.80 -11.68
N GLY A 480 1.64 -17.30 -12.91
CA GLY A 480 0.54 -17.01 -13.82
C GLY A 480 -0.39 -15.89 -13.33
N GLY A 481 0.15 -14.91 -12.59
CA GLY A 481 -0.61 -13.80 -12.01
C GLY A 481 -1.03 -14.02 -10.55
N LYS A 482 -0.90 -15.24 -10.01
CA LYS A 482 -1.20 -15.54 -8.59
C LYS A 482 -0.21 -14.86 -7.63
N PRO A 483 -0.68 -14.34 -6.48
CA PRO A 483 0.18 -13.73 -5.48
C PRO A 483 1.05 -14.77 -4.80
N PHE A 484 2.24 -14.33 -4.38
CA PHE A 484 3.17 -15.11 -3.57
C PHE A 484 4.01 -14.19 -2.70
N GLN A 485 4.65 -14.74 -1.68
CA GLN A 485 5.56 -14.03 -0.78
C GLN A 485 6.96 -14.67 -0.87
N ILE A 486 7.98 -13.85 -1.05
CA ILE A 486 9.39 -14.27 -1.03
C ILE A 486 9.92 -14.00 0.37
N ASN A 487 10.27 -15.03 1.12
CA ASN A 487 10.85 -14.93 2.46
C ASN A 487 12.34 -15.21 2.42
N ILE A 488 13.13 -14.38 3.10
CA ILE A 488 14.59 -14.50 3.15
C ILE A 488 15.04 -14.84 4.58
N PHE A 489 16.06 -15.70 4.68
CA PHE A 489 16.61 -16.25 5.92
C PHE A 489 18.14 -16.20 5.92
N PHE A 490 18.74 -16.05 7.11
CA PHE A 490 20.19 -16.21 7.33
C PHE A 490 20.46 -17.34 8.32
N GLY A 491 20.86 -18.49 7.80
CA GLY A 491 21.02 -19.73 8.57
C GLY A 491 20.16 -20.85 8.00
N ASP A 492 19.95 -21.90 8.78
CA ASP A 492 19.06 -22.99 8.37
C ASP A 492 17.60 -22.55 8.41
N VAL A 493 16.80 -23.05 7.47
CA VAL A 493 15.36 -22.78 7.36
C VAL A 493 14.60 -23.96 7.94
N ASP A 494 13.67 -23.71 8.85
CA ASP A 494 12.77 -24.75 9.34
C ASP A 494 11.82 -25.17 8.20
N GLY A 495 11.86 -26.44 7.83
CA GLY A 495 11.07 -26.99 6.72
C GLY A 495 9.55 -26.97 6.93
N LYS A 496 9.07 -26.65 8.15
CA LYS A 496 7.65 -26.53 8.51
C LYS A 496 7.24 -25.12 8.94
N ASP A 497 8.20 -24.22 9.12
CA ASP A 497 7.98 -22.83 9.55
C ASP A 497 8.93 -21.85 8.85
N PHE A 498 8.49 -21.34 7.70
CA PHE A 498 9.27 -20.47 6.80
C PHE A 498 8.48 -19.21 6.38
N TYR A 499 7.73 -18.61 7.29
CA TYR A 499 6.63 -17.71 6.94
C TYR A 499 6.80 -16.26 7.37
N ASP A 500 7.28 -16.00 8.58
CA ASP A 500 7.24 -14.66 9.17
C ASP A 500 8.29 -14.48 10.28
N ALA A 501 8.25 -13.35 10.99
CA ALA A 501 9.21 -13.01 12.05
C ALA A 501 9.30 -14.02 13.21
N ARG A 502 8.38 -14.99 13.33
CA ARG A 502 8.48 -16.07 14.32
C ARG A 502 9.25 -17.27 13.79
N SER A 503 9.31 -17.42 12.47
CA SER A 503 10.07 -18.47 11.78
C SER A 503 11.56 -18.29 12.02
N GLN A 504 12.24 -19.36 12.42
CA GLN A 504 13.66 -19.34 12.77
C GLN A 504 14.49 -18.71 11.64
N ASN A 505 15.42 -17.83 12.00
CA ASN A 505 16.36 -17.17 11.09
C ASN A 505 15.74 -16.25 10.02
N PHE A 506 14.44 -15.94 10.12
CA PHE A 506 13.78 -15.00 9.22
C PHE A 506 14.44 -13.62 9.24
N VAL A 507 14.59 -13.00 8.06
CA VAL A 507 15.20 -11.68 7.86
C VAL A 507 14.14 -10.67 7.41
N GLY A 508 13.34 -11.01 6.42
CA GLY A 508 12.32 -10.13 5.86
C GLY A 508 11.61 -10.76 4.65
N SER A 509 10.53 -10.11 4.22
CA SER A 509 9.70 -10.58 3.11
C SER A 509 9.52 -9.55 2.00
N VAL A 510 9.29 -10.04 0.77
CA VAL A 510 8.82 -9.27 -0.38
C VAL A 510 7.52 -9.88 -0.86
N PHE A 511 6.45 -9.10 -0.93
CA PHE A 511 5.16 -9.57 -1.41
C PHE A 511 4.92 -9.22 -2.87
N ASN A 512 4.58 -10.22 -3.67
CA ASN A 512 4.09 -10.03 -5.03
C ASN A 512 2.58 -9.70 -5.00
N PHE A 513 2.25 -8.41 -4.97
CA PHE A 513 0.87 -7.93 -5.07
C PHE A 513 0.40 -8.00 -6.54
N SER A 514 0.07 -9.21 -6.96
CA SER A 514 -0.18 -9.52 -8.36
C SER A 514 -1.66 -9.56 -8.73
N GLY A 515 -1.89 -9.33 -10.02
CA GLY A 515 -3.14 -9.46 -10.77
C GLY A 515 -2.78 -9.77 -12.23
N SER A 516 -3.64 -9.40 -13.17
CA SER A 516 -3.38 -9.48 -14.62
C SER A 516 -2.18 -8.64 -15.08
N LEU A 517 -1.69 -8.91 -16.30
CA LEU A 517 -0.87 -8.00 -17.09
C LEU A 517 -1.74 -6.77 -17.41
N GLU A 518 -1.33 -5.57 -17.00
CA GLU A 518 -2.13 -4.37 -17.28
C GLU A 518 -1.83 -3.85 -18.69
N ASP A 519 -1.97 -4.72 -19.70
CA ASP A 519 -1.58 -4.47 -21.08
C ASP A 519 -2.72 -4.36 -22.10
N SER A 520 -3.95 -4.51 -21.62
CA SER A 520 -5.20 -4.55 -22.38
C SER A 520 -5.42 -3.44 -23.41
N ASN A 521 -4.81 -2.26 -23.24
CA ASN A 521 -5.08 -1.08 -24.08
C ASN A 521 -3.90 -0.62 -24.94
N CYS A 522 -2.80 -1.37 -24.99
CA CYS A 522 -1.62 -0.90 -25.69
C CYS A 522 -0.90 -2.04 -26.41
N ASP A 523 -0.72 -1.91 -27.73
CA ASP A 523 0.17 -2.78 -28.52
C ASP A 523 1.59 -2.84 -27.93
N LYS A 524 2.01 -1.80 -27.19
CA LYS A 524 3.30 -1.73 -26.47
C LYS A 524 3.29 -2.44 -25.12
N CYS A 525 2.14 -2.77 -24.57
CA CYS A 525 2.04 -3.47 -23.29
C CYS A 525 1.98 -4.99 -23.48
N ALA A 526 1.37 -5.49 -24.57
CA ALA A 526 1.52 -6.91 -24.98
C ALA A 526 3.00 -7.26 -25.30
N GLN A 527 3.80 -6.25 -25.64
CA GLN A 527 5.26 -6.32 -25.74
C GLN A 527 5.93 -6.59 -24.39
N GLN A 528 5.40 -6.09 -23.26
CA GLN A 528 6.03 -6.20 -21.93
C GLN A 528 6.11 -7.66 -21.44
N GLU A 529 5.14 -8.48 -21.83
CA GLU A 529 5.17 -9.91 -21.55
C GLU A 529 6.20 -10.64 -22.45
N GLN A 530 6.20 -10.35 -23.76
CA GLN A 530 7.24 -10.87 -24.68
C GLN A 530 8.65 -10.37 -24.30
N GLU A 531 8.74 -9.29 -23.54
CA GLU A 531 9.99 -8.66 -23.11
C GLU A 531 10.51 -9.16 -21.77
N GLY A 532 9.74 -9.95 -21.01
CA GLY A 532 10.20 -10.51 -19.73
C GLY A 532 10.34 -9.47 -18.62
N VAL A 533 9.44 -8.47 -18.55
CA VAL A 533 9.48 -7.41 -17.51
C VAL A 533 9.55 -8.02 -16.10
N LEU A 534 10.57 -7.62 -15.36
CA LEU A 534 10.83 -8.06 -14.00
C LEU A 534 10.31 -7.01 -13.00
N SER A 535 10.32 -7.41 -11.74
CA SER A 535 10.03 -6.57 -10.59
C SER A 535 11.21 -6.63 -9.62
N VAL A 536 11.55 -5.49 -9.01
CA VAL A 536 12.61 -5.39 -8.01
C VAL A 536 12.10 -4.88 -6.66
N SER A 537 12.79 -5.28 -5.61
CA SER A 537 12.64 -4.78 -4.25
C SER A 537 14.00 -4.84 -3.53
N GLN A 538 14.09 -4.18 -2.38
CA GLN A 538 15.27 -4.16 -1.52
C GLN A 538 14.82 -4.32 -0.07
N LEU A 539 15.60 -5.05 0.75
CA LEU A 539 15.36 -5.17 2.19
C LEU A 539 16.59 -4.71 2.99
N PRO A 540 16.42 -4.03 4.13
CA PRO A 540 17.49 -3.83 5.10
C PRO A 540 17.98 -5.20 5.60
N ALA A 541 19.30 -5.39 5.63
CA ALA A 541 19.90 -6.65 6.09
C ALA A 541 20.91 -6.47 7.23
N ARG A 542 21.34 -5.24 7.50
CA ARG A 542 22.43 -4.93 8.43
C ARG A 542 22.29 -5.60 9.80
N LEU A 543 21.14 -5.40 10.44
CA LEU A 543 20.88 -5.92 11.77
C LEU A 543 20.90 -7.46 11.80
N ALA A 544 20.33 -8.13 10.79
CA ALA A 544 20.34 -9.58 10.70
C ALA A 544 21.73 -10.16 10.37
N VAL A 545 22.51 -9.47 9.54
CA VAL A 545 23.92 -9.83 9.27
C VAL A 545 24.74 -9.76 10.55
N HIS A 546 24.56 -8.71 11.37
CA HIS A 546 25.28 -8.59 12.64
C HIS A 546 24.98 -9.77 13.58
N TYR A 547 23.70 -10.11 13.76
CA TYR A 547 23.30 -11.27 14.55
C TYR A 547 23.93 -12.57 14.00
N TYR A 548 23.82 -12.82 12.69
CA TYR A 548 24.37 -14.02 12.08
C TYR A 548 25.88 -14.14 12.28
N LYS A 549 26.63 -13.06 12.05
CA LYS A 549 28.08 -13.01 12.26
C LYS A 549 28.45 -13.33 13.71
N LYS A 550 27.69 -12.82 14.69
CA LYS A 550 27.91 -13.10 16.12
C LYS A 550 27.77 -14.59 16.43
N GLN A 551 26.83 -15.29 15.80
CA GLN A 551 26.65 -16.73 15.99
C GLN A 551 27.63 -17.59 15.17
N ASN A 552 28.14 -17.07 14.04
CA ASN A 552 28.93 -17.82 13.06
C ASN A 552 30.35 -17.28 12.88
N LYS A 553 31.00 -16.84 13.96
CA LYS A 553 32.43 -16.44 13.99
C LYS A 553 32.82 -15.39 12.92
N GLY A 554 31.91 -14.46 12.61
CA GLY A 554 32.13 -13.40 11.65
C GLY A 554 31.84 -13.74 10.18
N GLU A 555 31.35 -14.95 9.89
CA GLU A 555 31.00 -15.36 8.53
C GLU A 555 29.87 -14.50 7.92
N VAL A 556 29.98 -14.19 6.64
CA VAL A 556 28.93 -13.51 5.87
C VAL A 556 27.83 -14.53 5.54
N PRO A 557 26.55 -14.27 5.89
CA PRO A 557 25.48 -15.22 5.60
C PRO A 557 25.26 -15.38 4.09
N THR A 558 25.01 -16.61 3.65
CA THR A 558 24.37 -16.87 2.36
C THR A 558 22.87 -16.63 2.52
N PRO A 559 22.25 -15.68 1.78
CA PRO A 559 20.80 -15.50 1.82
C PRO A 559 20.09 -16.77 1.37
N ARG A 560 19.20 -17.30 2.20
CA ARG A 560 18.32 -18.40 1.80
C ARG A 560 16.92 -17.87 1.51
N TYR A 561 16.28 -18.32 0.44
CA TYR A 561 14.92 -17.86 0.13
C TYR A 561 13.93 -19.00 -0.07
N VAL A 562 12.67 -18.74 0.30
CA VAL A 562 11.51 -19.60 0.05
C VAL A 562 10.40 -18.74 -0.57
N VAL A 563 9.78 -19.24 -1.63
CA VAL A 563 8.62 -18.60 -2.28
C VAL A 563 7.36 -19.27 -1.79
N VAL A 564 6.48 -18.56 -1.08
CA VAL A 564 5.30 -19.09 -0.42
C VAL A 564 4.04 -18.71 -1.20
N ASN A 565 3.20 -19.69 -1.52
CA ASN A 565 1.90 -19.48 -2.16
C ASN A 565 0.75 -19.29 -1.15
N SER A 566 -0.47 -19.06 -1.65
CA SER A 566 -1.66 -18.81 -0.80
C SER A 566 -2.10 -20.01 0.05
N GLN A 567 -1.57 -21.21 -0.21
CA GLN A 567 -1.82 -22.42 0.58
C GLN A 567 -0.73 -22.65 1.65
N GLY A 568 0.19 -21.70 1.82
CA GLY A 568 1.30 -21.82 2.76
C GLY A 568 2.34 -22.86 2.33
N LYS A 569 2.42 -23.18 1.04
CA LYS A 569 3.39 -24.12 0.47
C LYS A 569 4.50 -23.41 -0.30
N ALA A 570 5.65 -24.06 -0.41
CA ALA A 570 6.84 -23.55 -1.10
C ALA A 570 6.84 -23.89 -2.59
N GLU A 571 6.94 -22.88 -3.45
CA GLU A 571 7.01 -22.98 -4.90
C GLU A 571 8.46 -23.11 -5.36
N ALA A 572 8.88 -24.33 -5.73
CA ALA A 572 10.26 -24.64 -6.09
C ALA A 572 10.69 -24.04 -7.44
N GLU A 573 9.75 -23.85 -8.38
CA GLU A 573 10.05 -23.43 -9.75
C GLU A 573 10.08 -21.90 -9.95
N VAL A 574 9.58 -21.12 -8.98
CA VAL A 574 9.52 -19.65 -9.09
C VAL A 574 10.91 -19.05 -8.94
N LYS A 575 11.53 -18.64 -10.05
CA LYS A 575 12.86 -18.04 -10.06
C LYS A 575 12.88 -16.69 -9.33
N VAL A 576 13.83 -16.55 -8.41
CA VAL A 576 14.12 -15.30 -7.71
C VAL A 576 15.63 -15.10 -7.67
N GLU A 577 16.06 -13.90 -8.01
CA GLU A 577 17.45 -13.48 -7.84
C GLU A 577 17.56 -12.70 -6.55
N VAL A 578 18.27 -13.28 -5.57
CA VAL A 578 18.55 -12.66 -4.29
C VAL A 578 20.04 -12.48 -4.16
N ALA A 579 20.50 -11.32 -3.68
CA ALA A 579 21.90 -11.11 -3.34
C ALA A 579 22.05 -10.19 -2.14
N LEU A 580 23.10 -10.41 -1.35
CA LEU A 580 23.50 -9.56 -0.23
C LEU A 580 24.60 -8.62 -0.70
N HIS A 581 24.45 -7.34 -0.37
CA HIS A 581 25.41 -6.30 -0.69
C HIS A 581 25.88 -5.59 0.58
N LYS A 582 27.09 -5.05 0.53
CA LYS A 582 27.73 -4.34 1.63
C LYS A 582 28.30 -3.00 1.16
N THR A 583 28.16 -1.96 1.96
CA THR A 583 29.00 -0.74 1.89
C THR A 583 29.68 -0.47 3.25
N GLU A 584 30.74 0.33 3.26
CA GLU A 584 31.29 0.89 4.50
C GLU A 584 30.54 2.17 4.85
N GLY A 585 30.34 2.44 6.15
CA GLY A 585 29.47 3.52 6.62
C GLY A 585 28.01 3.14 6.73
N THR A 586 27.25 4.00 7.40
CA THR A 586 25.80 3.92 7.58
C THR A 586 25.08 4.67 6.47
N PHE A 587 23.98 4.13 5.96
CA PHE A 587 23.24 4.75 4.84
C PHE A 587 22.73 6.17 5.16
N TYR A 588 22.44 6.46 6.43
CA TYR A 588 21.90 7.75 6.85
C TYR A 588 22.97 8.85 7.02
N ASP A 589 24.26 8.48 7.06
CA ASP A 589 25.38 9.42 7.08
C ASP A 589 26.02 9.62 5.69
N ALA A 590 25.62 8.82 4.71
CA ALA A 590 26.11 8.87 3.33
C ALA A 590 26.02 10.27 2.67
N PRO A 591 24.95 11.08 2.86
CA PRO A 591 24.89 12.43 2.31
C PRO A 591 26.03 13.34 2.78
N ALA A 592 26.58 13.10 3.98
CA ALA A 592 27.70 13.86 4.53
C ALA A 592 29.07 13.39 3.99
N ARG A 593 29.16 12.19 3.41
CA ARG A 593 30.40 11.57 2.91
C ARG A 593 30.64 11.80 1.41
N GLY A 594 29.82 12.62 0.74
CA GLY A 594 30.00 12.92 -0.69
C GLY A 594 29.43 11.85 -1.64
N GLY A 595 28.58 10.94 -1.16
CA GLY A 595 27.66 10.17 -2.00
C GLY A 595 28.18 8.85 -2.61
N SER A 596 29.37 8.36 -2.28
CA SER A 596 29.85 7.05 -2.77
C SER A 596 29.49 5.91 -1.81
N ASP A 597 28.18 5.63 -1.65
CA ASP A 597 27.74 4.35 -1.11
C ASP A 597 27.85 3.28 -2.21
N ASP A 598 29.08 2.85 -2.47
CA ASP A 598 29.41 1.85 -3.48
C ASP A 598 29.20 0.45 -2.89
N TYR A 599 27.95 0.01 -2.91
CA TYR A 599 27.57 -1.33 -2.51
C TYR A 599 28.27 -2.38 -3.39
N ARG A 600 29.02 -3.28 -2.75
CA ARG A 600 29.59 -4.48 -3.39
C ARG A 600 28.77 -5.71 -3.03
N ARG A 601 28.52 -6.59 -4.01
CA ARG A 601 27.93 -7.91 -3.75
C ARG A 601 28.90 -8.74 -2.90
N VAL A 602 28.38 -9.35 -1.82
CA VAL A 602 29.17 -10.17 -0.88
C VAL A 602 28.66 -11.60 -0.74
N ALA A 603 27.42 -11.88 -1.13
CA ALA A 603 26.89 -13.25 -1.21
C ALA A 603 25.73 -13.34 -2.22
N ASP A 604 25.63 -14.48 -2.89
CA ASP A 604 24.49 -14.83 -3.76
C ASP A 604 23.49 -15.69 -3.00
N GLY A 605 22.20 -15.46 -3.25
CA GLY A 605 21.12 -16.18 -2.61
C GLY A 605 20.95 -17.60 -3.15
N LYS A 606 20.47 -18.49 -2.29
CA LYS A 606 20.14 -19.89 -2.63
C LYS A 606 18.72 -20.21 -2.18
N ARG A 607 17.98 -20.99 -2.96
CA ARG A 607 16.70 -21.51 -2.51
C ARG A 607 16.92 -22.44 -1.31
N ALA A 608 16.04 -22.36 -0.31
CA ALA A 608 15.96 -23.37 0.74
C ALA A 608 14.91 -24.43 0.38
N GLU A 609 15.24 -25.68 0.66
CA GLU A 609 14.28 -26.78 0.62
C GLU A 609 13.43 -26.77 1.90
N VAL A 610 12.18 -27.17 1.77
CA VAL A 610 11.24 -27.36 2.88
C VAL A 610 10.80 -28.81 2.97
N ASP A 611 10.07 -29.18 4.02
CA ASP A 611 9.52 -30.53 4.18
C ASP A 611 8.60 -30.89 3.01
N ASP A 612 8.58 -32.17 2.62
CA ASP A 612 7.83 -32.63 1.43
C ASP A 612 6.33 -32.26 1.49
N ALA A 613 5.70 -32.34 2.67
CA ALA A 613 4.29 -31.96 2.85
C ALA A 613 4.01 -30.45 2.66
N TYR A 614 5.07 -29.64 2.69
CA TYR A 614 5.04 -28.19 2.56
C TYR A 614 5.49 -27.70 1.18
N ARG A 615 5.82 -28.59 0.24
CA ARG A 615 6.11 -28.25 -1.16
C ARG A 615 4.81 -28.13 -1.98
N ALA A 616 4.79 -27.19 -2.91
CA ALA A 616 3.66 -26.88 -3.80
C ALA A 616 3.30 -28.06 -4.71
#